data_AF-A0A6I5ZSL0-F1
#
_entry.id   AF-A0A6I5ZSL0-F1
#
_cell.length_a   1.000
_cell.length_b   1.000
_cell.length_c   1.000
_cell.angle_alpha   90.00
_cell.angle_beta   90.00
_cell.angle_gamma   90.00
#
_symmetry.space_group_name_H-M   'P 1'
#
loop_
_entity.id
_entity.type
_entity.pdbx_description
1 polymer ?
#
loop_
_entity_poly.entity_id
_entity_poly.type
_entity_poly.pdbx_seq_one_letter_code
_entity_poly.pdbx_strand_id
1 'polypeptide(L)' 'MKQPSLDQLEKRVGSKYALAVLAAKRARTLTEGQFANLYPKGTKPVTVALMEIAEGKIRYEWGKKKA' A
#
# COMPACT_ATOMS: atom_id res chain seq x y z
N MET A 1 9.99 -15.24 2.90
CA MET A 1 9.36 -13.94 2.63
C MET A 1 8.31 -13.67 3.70
N LYS A 2 8.43 -12.60 4.50
CA LYS A 2 7.35 -12.14 5.38
C LYS A 2 6.46 -11.18 4.58
N GLN A 3 5.59 -11.73 3.74
CA GLN A 3 4.50 -10.92 3.21
C GLN A 3 3.44 -10.81 4.31
N PRO A 4 2.87 -9.62 4.58
CA PRO A 4 1.73 -9.52 5.47
C PRO A 4 0.63 -10.44 4.95
N SER A 5 0.00 -11.21 5.84
CA SER A 5 -1.09 -12.12 5.45
C SER A 5 -2.16 -11.31 4.75
N LEU A 6 -2.52 -11.72 3.53
CA LEU A 6 -3.52 -11.04 2.70
C LEU A 6 -4.84 -10.83 3.47
N ASP A 7 -5.21 -11.80 4.31
CA ASP A 7 -6.37 -11.72 5.21
C ASP A 7 -6.31 -10.52 6.18
N GLN A 8 -5.13 -10.17 6.71
CA GLN A 8 -4.98 -9.02 7.60
C GLN A 8 -5.15 -7.70 6.84
N LEU A 9 -4.71 -7.66 5.59
CA LEU A 9 -4.87 -6.50 4.71
C LEU A 9 -6.33 -6.33 4.26
N GLU A 10 -6.99 -7.43 3.91
CA GLU A 10 -8.42 -7.44 3.58
C GLU A 10 -9.27 -6.98 4.75
N LYS A 11 -8.97 -7.39 5.99
CA LYS A 11 -9.67 -6.88 7.19
C LYS A 11 -9.52 -5.36 7.39
N ARG A 12 -8.42 -4.76 6.92
CA ARG A 12 -8.17 -3.31 7.06
C ARG A 12 -8.81 -2.47 5.97
N VAL A 13 -8.85 -2.98 4.74
CA VAL A 13 -9.37 -2.24 3.56
C VAL A 13 -10.82 -2.64 3.23
N GLY A 14 -11.28 -3.81 3.67
CA GLY A 14 -12.63 -4.33 3.47
C GLY A 14 -12.89 -4.92 2.08
N SER A 15 -11.95 -4.79 1.14
CA SER A 15 -12.09 -5.35 -0.21
C SER A 15 -10.73 -5.65 -0.83
N LYS A 16 -10.59 -6.86 -1.38
CA LYS A 16 -9.42 -7.33 -2.13
C LYS A 16 -9.06 -6.46 -3.33
N TYR A 17 -10.09 -5.95 -4.02
CA TYR A 17 -9.90 -5.08 -5.19
C TYR A 17 -9.43 -3.69 -4.78
N ALA A 18 -10.02 -3.13 -3.73
CA ALA A 18 -9.59 -1.85 -3.17
C ALA A 18 -8.16 -1.93 -2.63
N LEU A 19 -7.78 -3.05 -2.00
CA LEU A 19 -6.41 -3.30 -1.55
C LEU A 19 -5.41 -3.29 -2.72
N ALA A 20 -5.71 -4.00 -3.80
CA ALA A 20 -4.83 -4.04 -4.97
C ALA A 20 -4.67 -2.66 -5.62
N VAL A 21 -5.77 -1.90 -5.77
CA VAL A 21 -5.75 -0.55 -6.34
C VAL A 21 -4.99 0.42 -5.43
N LEU A 22 -5.21 0.36 -4.11
CA LEU A 22 -4.52 1.19 -3.12
C LEU A 22 -3.01 0.90 -3.12
N ALA A 23 -2.63 -0.39 -3.08
CA ALA A 23 -1.24 -0.81 -3.10
C ALA A 23 -0.56 -0.38 -4.41
N ALA A 24 -1.21 -0.52 -5.56
CA ALA A 24 -0.68 -0.08 -6.85
C ALA A 24 -0.51 1.45 -6.91
N LYS A 25 -1.51 2.21 -6.46
CA LYS A 25 -1.44 3.67 -6.41
C LYS A 25 -0.30 4.14 -5.50
N ARG A 26 -0.17 3.53 -4.31
CA ARG A 26 0.92 3.85 -3.39
C ARG A 26 2.29 3.46 -3.96
N ALA A 27 2.41 2.26 -4.52
CA ALA A 27 3.64 1.82 -5.17
C ALA A 27 4.09 2.78 -6.27
N ARG A 28 3.15 3.32 -7.06
CA ARG A 28 3.44 4.33 -8.07
C ARG A 28 3.98 5.64 -7.48
N THR A 29 3.35 6.15 -6.41
CA THR A 29 3.87 7.36 -5.71
C THR A 29 5.25 7.14 -5.09
N LEU A 30 5.54 5.92 -4.66
CA LEU A 30 6.86 5.55 -4.19
C LEU A 30 7.85 5.57 -5.36
N THR A 31 7.55 4.91 -6.48
CA THR A 31 8.40 4.88 -7.67
C THR A 31 8.65 6.27 -8.28
N GLU A 32 7.65 7.14 -8.30
CA GLU A 32 7.77 8.53 -8.78
C GLU A 32 8.59 9.42 -7.81
N GLY A 33 8.68 9.03 -6.54
CA GLY A 33 9.52 9.69 -5.54
C GLY A 33 10.95 9.13 -5.47
N GLN A 34 11.73 9.60 -4.48
CA GLN A 34 13.09 9.11 -4.22
C GLN A 34 13.08 7.76 -3.47
N PHE A 35 12.28 6.78 -3.92
CA PHE A 35 12.20 5.47 -3.26
C PHE A 35 13.57 4.77 -3.17
N ALA A 36 14.42 4.97 -4.18
CA ALA A 36 15.80 4.47 -4.18
C ALA A 36 16.69 5.10 -3.09
N ASN A 37 16.35 6.30 -2.58
CA ASN A 37 17.07 6.95 -1.48
C ASN A 37 16.49 6.56 -0.11
N LEU A 38 15.20 6.22 -0.06
CA LEU A 38 14.50 5.89 1.19
C LEU A 38 14.59 4.40 1.55
N TYR A 39 14.77 3.51 0.56
CA TYR A 39 14.73 2.07 0.75
C TYR A 39 15.97 1.39 0.14
N PRO A 40 16.48 0.32 0.78
CA PRO A 40 17.64 -0.41 0.28
C PRO A 40 17.38 -1.04 -1.09
N LYS A 41 18.45 -1.14 -1.90
CA LYS A 41 18.41 -1.77 -3.23
C LYS A 41 17.85 -3.20 -3.12
N GLY A 42 16.84 -3.50 -3.93
CA GLY A 42 16.14 -4.79 -3.92
C GLY A 42 14.77 -4.77 -3.22
N THR A 43 14.44 -3.68 -2.53
CA THR A 43 13.08 -3.49 -1.98
C THR A 43 12.12 -3.20 -3.14
N LYS A 44 11.00 -3.94 -3.22
CA LYS A 44 9.97 -3.67 -4.21
C LYS A 44 9.00 -2.61 -3.66
N PRO A 45 8.65 -1.57 -4.42
CA PRO A 45 7.72 -0.53 -3.96
C PRO A 45 6.33 -1.08 -3.60
N VAL A 46 5.89 -2.14 -4.29
CA VAL A 46 4.64 -2.84 -3.97
C VAL A 46 4.70 -3.52 -2.59
N THR A 47 5.85 -4.10 -2.23
CA THR A 47 6.03 -4.72 -0.91
C THR A 47 5.96 -3.69 0.20
N VAL A 48 6.59 -2.52 0.00
CA VAL A 48 6.51 -1.41 0.96
C VAL A 48 5.08 -0.90 1.09
N ALA A 49 4.38 -0.69 -0.03
CA ALA A 49 2.99 -0.26 0.00
C ALA A 49 2.10 -1.23 0.80
N LEU A 50 2.26 -2.54 0.60
CA LEU A 50 1.53 -3.56 1.36
C LEU A 50 1.89 -3.53 2.85
N MET A 51 3.16 -3.31 3.21
CA MET A 51 3.58 -3.17 4.60
C MET A 51 3.00 -1.91 5.25
N GLU A 52 2.99 -0.76 4.56
CA GLU A 52 2.40 0.48 5.07
C GLU A 52 0.89 0.33 5.33
N ILE A 53 0.18 -0.41 4.47
CA ILE A 53 -1.24 -0.74 4.66
C ILE A 53 -1.41 -1.72 5.84
N ALA A 54 -0.54 -2.73 5.96
CA ALA A 54 -0.54 -3.69 7.07
C ALA A 54 -0.26 -3.01 8.42
N GLU A 55 0.59 -1.99 8.45
CA GLU A 55 0.87 -1.17 9.64
C GLU A 55 -0.28 -0.18 9.91
N GLY A 56 -1.08 0.15 8.90
CA GLY A 56 -2.19 1.10 9.01
C GLY A 56 -1.76 2.55 8.86
N LYS A 57 -0.54 2.79 8.35
CA LYS A 57 -0.05 4.10 7.93
C LYS A 57 -0.84 4.64 6.73
N ILE A 58 -1.39 3.73 5.91
CA ILE A 58 -2.23 4.06 4.77
C ILE A 58 -3.61 3.49 4.98
N ARG A 59 -4.61 4.36 4.91
CA ARG A 59 -6.03 4.00 4.94
C ARG A 59 -6.68 4.44 3.65
N TYR A 60 -7.52 3.57 3.11
CA TYR A 60 -8.39 3.92 2.00
C TYR A 60 -9.61 4.64 2.56
N GLU A 61 -9.66 5.96 2.39
CA GLU A 61 -10.90 6.70 2.62
C GLU A 61 -11.73 6.66 1.34
N TRP A 62 -12.88 5.97 1.41
CA TRP A 62 -13.92 6.14 0.41
C TRP A 62 -14.37 7.59 0.47
N GLY A 63 -13.95 8.37 -0.52
CA GLY A 63 -14.28 9.79 -0.56
C GLY A 63 -15.79 9.97 -0.43
N LYS A 64 -16.21 10.61 0.67
CA LYS A 64 -17.32 11.55 0.57
C LYS A 64 -16.95 12.47 -0.59
N LYS A 65 -17.73 12.42 -1.67
CA LYS A 65 -17.66 13.43 -2.74
C LYS A 65 -17.56 14.79 -2.04
N LYS A 66 -16.52 15.56 -2.34
CA LYS A 66 -16.59 17.00 -2.12
C LYS A 66 -17.80 17.47 -2.94
N ALA A 67 -18.87 17.82 -2.23
CA ALA A 67 -19.95 18.63 -2.78
C ALA A 67 -19.41 20.03 -3.10
#